data_AF-A0A134AGZ9-F1
#
_entry.id   AF-A0A134AGZ9-F1
#
_cell.length_a   1.000
_cell.length_b   1.000
_cell.length_c   1.000
_cell.angle_alpha   90.00
_cell.angle_beta   90.00
_cell.angle_gamma   90.00
#
_symmetry.space_group_name_H-M   'P 1'
#
loop_
_entity.id
_entity.type
_entity.pdbx_description
1 polymer ?
#
loop_
_entity_poly.entity_id
_entity_poly.type
_entity_poly.pdbx_seq_one_letter_code
_entity_poly.pdbx_strand_id
1 'polypeptide(L)'
;MTREGSGTTGQAVMELNKEDGGSRKFILCTNNENNICEDITYERLSRVIKGYDFEGKIKDDLKSYNLNISNLKKMDSIFQEFEDIKFEKKDEYDKFLNQSKDGVLKLIGEKEILDKVAGIPHNLKYYKTEFIPKLSEYEEILASKLLDYIKEMVELENMCEIDVDSRRIILSDEDLKIALSEMEEGSVLYIPSFILLTNEIKNSIEERKLEVVTIPDYYFTEELREVNEL
;
A
#
# COMPACT_ATOMS: atom_id res chain seq x y z
N MET A 1 6.31 -1.21 4.92
CA MET A 1 5.57 0.08 4.91
C MET A 1 5.43 0.47 3.43
N THR A 2 4.21 0.75 2.94
CA THR A 2 3.90 0.72 1.49
C THR A 2 3.80 2.10 0.80
N ARG A 3 4.15 3.18 1.49
CA ARG A 3 4.32 4.52 0.88
C ARG A 3 5.51 5.22 1.51
N GLU A 4 6.67 4.99 0.91
CA GLU A 4 7.94 5.59 1.33
C GLU A 4 8.30 6.66 0.30
N GLY A 5 8.19 7.93 0.70
CA GLY A 5 8.61 9.07 -0.13
C GLY A 5 10.13 9.22 -0.11
N SER A 6 10.69 9.84 0.92
CA SER A 6 12.14 10.08 1.06
C SER A 6 12.89 9.04 1.92
N GLY A 7 12.22 7.99 2.41
CA GLY A 7 12.87 6.99 3.29
C GLY A 7 13.16 7.51 4.72
N THR A 8 12.28 8.31 5.29
CA THR A 8 12.36 8.77 6.69
C THR A 8 12.25 7.64 7.68
N THR A 9 11.35 6.68 7.43
CA THR A 9 11.19 5.48 8.25
C THR A 9 12.49 4.69 8.37
N GLY A 10 13.18 4.49 7.24
CA GLY A 10 14.44 3.75 7.22
C GLY A 10 15.51 4.40 8.10
N GLN A 11 15.64 5.73 8.05
CA GLN A 11 16.57 6.47 8.93
C GLN A 11 16.20 6.30 10.40
N ALA A 12 14.92 6.47 10.77
CA ALA A 12 14.49 6.34 12.16
C ALA A 12 14.77 4.94 12.75
N VAL A 13 14.63 3.88 11.94
CA VAL A 13 14.98 2.52 12.36
C VAL A 13 16.49 2.36 12.58
N MET A 14 17.32 2.98 11.74
CA MET A 14 18.78 2.97 11.92
C MET A 14 19.21 3.72 13.18
N GLU A 15 18.60 4.88 13.44
CA GLU A 15 18.85 5.67 14.65
C GLU A 15 18.44 4.91 15.91
N LEU A 16 17.25 4.30 15.89
CA LEU A 16 16.76 3.52 17.02
C LEU A 16 17.69 2.34 17.35
N ASN A 17 18.17 1.61 16.34
CA ASN A 17 19.15 0.54 16.53
C ASN A 17 20.48 1.04 17.12
N LYS A 18 20.91 2.27 16.77
CA LYS A 18 22.11 2.88 17.34
C LYS A 18 21.90 3.25 18.81
N GLU A 19 20.72 3.76 19.15
CA GLU A 19 20.38 4.19 20.52
C GLU A 19 20.24 3.00 21.49
N ASP A 20 19.55 1.93 21.08
CA ASP A 20 19.26 0.80 21.96
C ASP A 20 20.11 -0.45 21.70
N GLY A 21 21.05 -0.38 20.77
CA GLY A 21 21.89 -1.52 20.35
C GLY A 21 21.09 -2.64 19.66
N GLY A 22 19.88 -2.34 19.19
CA GLY A 22 18.98 -3.29 18.55
C GLY A 22 19.43 -3.71 17.15
N SER A 23 18.76 -4.74 16.62
CA SER A 23 19.05 -5.33 15.31
C SER A 23 17.83 -5.32 14.37
N ARG A 24 17.02 -4.25 14.42
CA ARG A 24 15.80 -4.13 13.60
C ARG A 24 16.16 -4.07 12.13
N LYS A 25 15.32 -4.69 11.31
CA LYS A 25 15.44 -4.72 9.85
C LYS A 25 14.18 -4.10 9.26
N PHE A 26 14.34 -3.42 8.13
CA PHE A 26 13.22 -2.80 7.42
C PHE A 26 13.34 -3.09 5.93
N ILE A 27 12.20 -3.10 5.25
CA ILE A 27 12.08 -3.19 3.80
C ILE A 27 11.18 -2.04 3.37
N LEU A 28 11.68 -1.22 2.46
CA LEU A 28 10.95 -0.11 1.86
C LEU A 28 10.53 -0.50 0.46
N CYS A 29 9.25 -0.33 0.17
CA CYS A 29 8.71 -0.54 -1.16
C CYS A 29 8.07 0.77 -1.62
N THR A 30 8.39 1.17 -2.84
CA THR A 30 7.79 2.30 -3.52
C THR A 30 7.54 1.91 -4.97
N ASN A 31 6.52 2.48 -5.59
CA ASN A 31 6.20 2.28 -7.00
C ASN A 31 7.16 3.02 -7.94
N ASN A 32 8.21 3.65 -7.39
CA ASN A 32 9.24 4.40 -8.12
C ASN A 32 8.66 5.48 -9.04
N GLU A 33 7.49 6.05 -8.71
CA GLU A 33 6.99 7.24 -9.38
C GLU A 33 8.06 8.34 -9.37
N ASN A 34 8.29 8.99 -10.52
CA ASN A 34 9.30 10.04 -10.70
C ASN A 34 10.72 9.66 -10.24
N ASN A 35 11.10 8.37 -10.31
CA ASN A 35 12.40 7.87 -9.86
C ASN A 35 12.71 8.14 -8.37
N ILE A 36 11.69 8.37 -7.53
CA ILE A 36 11.86 8.70 -6.11
C ILE A 36 12.63 7.61 -5.34
N CYS A 37 12.53 6.34 -5.77
CA CYS A 37 13.26 5.25 -5.13
C CYS A 37 14.77 5.39 -5.34
N GLU A 38 15.17 5.58 -6.59
CA GLU A 38 16.58 5.61 -7.02
C GLU A 38 17.25 6.92 -6.64
N ASP A 39 16.63 8.04 -6.99
CA ASP A 39 17.24 9.37 -6.89
C ASP A 39 17.14 9.95 -5.48
N ILE A 40 16.09 9.63 -4.72
CA ILE A 40 15.83 10.25 -3.41
C ILE A 40 16.06 9.26 -2.28
N THR A 41 15.28 8.18 -2.23
CA THR A 41 15.28 7.26 -1.07
C THR A 41 16.61 6.53 -0.94
N TYR A 42 17.09 5.92 -2.03
CA TYR A 42 18.35 5.18 -2.02
C TYR A 42 19.54 6.10 -1.73
N GLU A 43 19.61 7.26 -2.39
CA GLU A 43 20.69 8.22 -2.17
C GLU A 43 20.71 8.71 -0.71
N ARG A 44 19.55 9.06 -0.16
CA ARG A 44 19.41 9.50 1.23
C ARG A 44 19.87 8.42 2.21
N LEU A 45 19.43 7.17 2.07
CA LEU A 45 19.86 6.08 2.95
C LEU A 45 21.36 5.78 2.79
N SER A 46 21.91 5.84 1.58
CA SER A 46 23.35 5.68 1.34
C SER A 46 24.16 6.77 2.04
N ARG A 47 23.70 8.03 2.01
CA ARG A 47 24.35 9.16 2.72
C ARG A 47 24.26 9.00 4.24
N VAL A 48 23.11 8.58 4.77
CA VAL A 48 22.95 8.29 6.21
C VAL A 48 23.90 7.18 6.68
N ILE A 49 24.12 6.16 5.84
CA ILE A 49 24.99 5.02 6.17
C ILE A 49 26.49 5.39 6.10
N LYS A 50 26.91 6.07 5.03
CA LYS A 50 28.32 6.43 4.80
C LYS A 50 28.76 7.67 5.59
N GLY A 51 27.81 8.46 6.05
CA GLY A 51 28.06 9.83 6.46
C GLY A 51 28.15 10.76 5.26
N TYR A 52 27.90 12.04 5.50
CA TYR A 52 27.95 13.09 4.49
C TYR A 52 28.59 14.33 5.06
N ASP A 53 29.22 15.11 4.18
CA ASP A 53 29.86 16.35 4.56
C ASP A 53 28.77 17.41 4.73
N PHE A 54 28.75 18.06 5.89
CA PHE A 54 27.74 19.05 6.24
C PHE A 54 28.36 20.09 7.16
N GLU A 55 28.35 21.33 6.71
CA GLU A 55 28.74 22.48 7.49
C GLU A 55 27.48 23.21 7.94
N GLY A 56 27.18 23.14 9.24
CA GLY A 56 25.98 23.78 9.76
C GLY A 56 25.65 23.39 11.19
N LYS A 57 24.51 23.93 11.66
CA LYS A 57 23.98 23.67 13.00
C LYS A 57 22.85 22.66 12.89
N ILE A 58 23.06 21.48 13.45
CA ILE A 58 21.99 20.49 13.63
C ILE A 58 21.27 20.77 14.94
N LYS A 59 19.95 20.77 14.88
CA LYS A 59 19.07 20.93 16.03
C LYS A 59 18.28 19.65 16.22
N ASP A 60 18.46 19.00 17.35
CA ASP A 60 17.70 17.81 17.72
C ASP A 60 16.75 18.12 18.88
N ASP A 61 15.48 17.77 18.72
CA ASP A 61 14.48 17.85 19.78
C ASP A 61 14.71 16.68 20.75
N LEU A 62 15.39 16.92 21.87
CA LEU A 62 15.73 15.88 22.85
C LEU A 62 14.52 15.43 23.68
N LYS A 63 13.69 16.38 24.08
CA LYS A 63 12.49 16.10 24.86
C LYS A 63 11.47 17.22 24.72
N SER A 64 10.19 16.85 24.63
CA SER A 64 9.06 17.79 24.56
C SER A 64 7.96 17.43 25.55
N TYR A 65 7.44 18.41 26.27
CA TYR A 65 6.32 18.27 27.20
C TYR A 65 5.21 19.29 26.89
N ASN A 66 3.97 18.82 26.81
CA ASN A 66 2.81 19.71 26.69
C ASN A 66 2.57 20.49 27.98
N LEU A 67 2.31 21.79 27.88
CA LEU A 67 2.01 22.67 29.01
C LEU A 67 0.55 22.50 29.43
N ASN A 68 0.29 21.45 30.21
CA ASN A 68 -1.00 21.23 30.87
C ASN A 68 -0.87 21.46 32.40
N ILE A 69 -1.99 21.66 33.10
CA ILE A 69 -2.02 21.96 34.55
C ILE A 69 -1.31 20.86 35.37
N SER A 70 -1.33 19.62 34.90
CA SER A 70 -0.66 18.48 35.54
C SER A 70 0.87 18.54 35.41
N ASN A 71 1.39 18.93 34.25
CA ASN A 71 2.82 19.07 33.96
C ASN A 71 3.39 20.35 34.57
N LEU A 72 2.60 21.42 34.64
CA LEU A 72 2.95 22.65 35.34
C LEU A 72 3.13 22.43 36.85
N LYS A 73 2.38 21.50 37.46
CA LYS A 73 2.58 21.09 38.86
C LYS A 73 3.83 20.24 39.08
N LYS A 74 4.37 19.63 38.02
CA LYS A 74 5.57 18.77 38.05
C LYS A 74 6.77 19.43 37.36
N MET A 75 6.74 20.76 37.25
CA MET A 75 7.75 21.53 36.54
C MET A 75 9.14 21.30 37.11
N ASP A 76 9.27 21.21 38.44
CA ASP A 76 10.55 20.95 39.11
C ASP A 76 11.14 19.60 38.71
N SER A 77 10.31 18.56 38.59
CA SER A 77 10.75 17.22 38.12
C SER A 77 11.14 17.25 36.64
N ILE A 78 10.40 17.97 35.81
CA ILE A 78 10.71 18.11 34.37
C ILE A 78 12.03 18.85 34.16
N PHE A 79 12.29 19.89 34.96
CA PHE A 79 13.57 20.58 34.91
C PHE A 79 14.73 19.71 35.38
N GLN A 80 14.55 18.90 36.43
CA GLN A 80 15.58 17.92 36.83
C GLN A 80 15.86 16.92 35.70
N GLU A 81 14.83 16.35 35.08
CA GLU A 81 15.01 15.46 33.92
C GLU A 81 15.72 16.15 32.74
N PHE A 82 15.44 17.43 32.50
CA PHE A 82 16.16 18.19 31.47
C PHE A 82 17.63 18.41 31.84
N GLU A 83 17.94 18.66 33.11
CA GLU A 83 19.33 18.78 33.57
C GLU A 83 20.06 17.42 33.51
N ASP A 84 19.40 16.32 33.84
CA ASP A 84 19.94 14.96 33.72
C ASP A 84 20.27 14.64 32.26
N ILE A 85 19.35 14.94 31.32
CA ILE A 85 19.58 14.75 29.88
C ILE A 85 20.72 15.63 29.37
N LYS A 86 20.81 16.88 29.83
CA LYS A 86 21.93 17.77 29.48
C LYS A 86 23.26 17.24 29.99
N PHE A 87 23.27 16.59 31.16
CA PHE A 87 24.46 16.02 31.75
C PHE A 87 24.89 14.75 31.00
N GLU A 88 23.95 13.84 30.71
CA GLU A 88 24.22 12.59 29.97
C GLU A 88 24.67 12.86 28.53
N LYS A 89 24.05 13.82 27.84
CA LYS A 89 24.33 14.12 26.43
C LYS A 89 25.30 15.29 26.22
N LYS A 90 26.02 15.70 27.27
CA LYS A 90 26.96 16.83 27.22
C LYS A 90 28.08 16.64 26.19
N ASP A 91 28.49 15.40 25.97
CA ASP A 91 29.53 15.05 24.99
C ASP A 91 29.01 15.02 23.54
N GLU A 92 27.69 15.03 23.33
CA GLU A 92 27.09 14.94 21.99
C GLU A 92 26.69 16.30 21.39
N TYR A 93 26.42 17.33 22.23
CA TYR A 93 25.89 18.64 21.82
C TYR A 93 26.68 19.82 22.40
N ASP A 94 26.90 20.84 21.58
CA ASP A 94 27.67 22.04 21.97
C ASP A 94 26.83 23.03 22.79
N LYS A 95 25.52 23.08 22.55
CA LYS A 95 24.58 23.99 23.21
C LYS A 95 23.25 23.31 23.47
N PHE A 96 22.60 23.67 24.58
CA PHE A 96 21.22 23.26 24.87
C PHE A 96 20.33 24.50 24.99
N LEU A 97 19.20 24.49 24.28
CA LEU A 97 18.22 25.56 24.25
C LEU A 97 16.88 25.04 24.76
N ASN A 98 16.33 25.70 25.77
CA ASN A 98 14.97 25.46 26.22
C ASN A 98 14.05 26.42 25.46
N GLN A 99 13.17 25.88 24.61
CA GLN A 99 12.20 26.67 23.84
C GLN A 99 10.78 26.31 24.27
N SER A 100 9.96 27.32 24.59
CA SER A 100 8.52 27.17 24.77
C SER A 100 7.83 27.75 23.55
N LYS A 101 7.15 26.91 22.75
CA LYS A 101 6.42 27.33 21.56
C LYS A 101 5.11 26.56 21.46
N ASP A 102 4.02 27.27 21.15
CA ASP A 102 2.68 26.69 20.93
C ASP A 102 2.14 25.80 22.07
N GLY A 103 2.42 26.18 23.33
CA GLY A 103 1.95 25.42 24.48
C GLY A 103 2.75 24.14 24.76
N VAL A 104 3.93 23.99 24.16
CA VAL A 104 4.85 22.86 24.39
C VAL A 104 6.22 23.39 24.83
N LEU A 105 6.76 22.85 25.92
CA LEU A 105 8.11 23.08 26.38
C LEU A 105 9.05 22.03 25.76
N LYS A 106 10.06 22.47 25.02
CA LYS A 106 11.04 21.60 24.34
C LYS A 106 12.46 21.90 24.81
N LEU A 107 13.25 20.83 24.99
CA LEU A 107 14.70 20.87 25.13
C LEU A 107 15.33 20.54 23.77
N ILE A 108 16.08 21.48 23.21
CA ILE A 108 16.74 21.35 21.91
C ILE A 108 18.25 21.28 22.14
N GLY A 109 18.90 20.24 21.61
CA GLY A 109 20.36 20.15 21.51
C GLY A 109 20.82 20.78 20.19
N GLU A 110 21.75 21.73 20.25
CA GLU A 110 22.44 22.30 19.10
C GLU A 110 23.85 21.71 19.01
N LYS A 111 24.15 21.10 17.87
CA LYS A 111 25.48 20.59 17.52
C LYS A 111 25.99 21.32 16.27
N GLU A 112 27.17 21.91 16.38
CA GLU A 112 27.87 22.54 15.26
C GLU A 112 28.77 21.50 14.59
N ILE A 113 28.40 21.12 13.37
CA ILE A 113 29.19 20.16 12.59
C ILE A 113 30.01 20.96 11.59
N LEU A 114 31.33 20.80 11.71
CA LEU A 114 32.32 21.59 10.96
C LEU A 114 32.83 20.90 9.70
N ASP A 115 32.69 19.58 9.57
CA ASP A 115 33.21 18.85 8.40
C ASP A 115 32.30 17.69 8.00
N LYS A 116 32.02 16.75 8.90
CA LYS A 116 31.36 15.48 8.52
C LYS A 116 30.38 14.95 9.56
N VAL A 117 29.19 14.60 9.10
CA VAL A 117 28.23 13.81 9.87
C VAL A 117 28.65 12.35 9.86
N ALA A 118 28.83 11.77 11.05
CA ALA A 118 29.15 10.35 11.18
C ALA A 118 27.99 9.49 10.64
N GLY A 119 28.31 8.56 9.75
CA GLY A 119 27.34 7.62 9.23
C GLY A 119 26.91 6.57 10.26
N ILE A 120 25.70 6.02 10.09
CA ILE A 120 25.20 4.90 10.90
C ILE A 120 25.41 3.60 10.09
N PRO A 121 26.45 2.80 10.38
CA PRO A 121 26.81 1.66 9.54
C PRO A 121 25.68 0.62 9.48
N HIS A 122 25.04 0.48 8.33
CA HIS A 122 24.00 -0.51 8.03
C HIS A 122 24.21 -1.10 6.63
N ASN A 123 23.64 -2.28 6.40
CA ASN A 123 23.63 -2.89 5.07
C ASN A 123 22.45 -2.35 4.26
N LEU A 124 22.72 -1.90 3.04
CA LEU A 124 21.71 -1.40 2.10
C LEU A 124 21.75 -2.24 0.83
N LYS A 125 20.63 -2.90 0.53
CA LYS A 125 20.41 -3.60 -0.75
C LYS A 125 19.28 -2.91 -1.50
N TYR A 126 19.50 -2.69 -2.80
CA TYR A 126 18.51 -2.14 -3.71
C TYR A 126 18.08 -3.23 -4.68
N TYR A 127 16.77 -3.41 -4.84
CA TYR A 127 16.18 -4.36 -5.77
C TYR A 127 15.25 -3.61 -6.73
N LYS A 128 15.48 -3.79 -8.03
CA LYS A 128 14.58 -3.32 -9.07
C LYS A 128 13.64 -4.45 -9.44
N THR A 129 12.35 -4.19 -9.34
CA THR A 129 11.30 -5.14 -9.75
C THR A 129 10.58 -4.57 -10.96
N GLU A 130 10.35 -5.41 -11.96
CA GLU A 130 9.56 -5.09 -13.14
C GLU A 130 8.36 -6.04 -13.18
N PHE A 131 7.23 -5.56 -13.70
CA PHE A 131 6.08 -6.42 -13.90
C PHE A 131 6.35 -7.31 -15.11
N ILE A 132 6.38 -8.62 -14.90
CA ILE A 132 6.50 -9.58 -16.00
C ILE A 132 5.07 -9.93 -16.43
N PRO A 133 4.65 -9.58 -17.67
CA PRO A 133 3.35 -10.00 -18.17
C PRO A 133 3.30 -11.53 -18.19
N LYS A 134 2.29 -12.12 -17.53
CA LYS A 134 2.10 -13.58 -17.44
C LYS A 134 1.68 -14.20 -18.78
N LEU A 135 1.18 -13.41 -19.73
CA LEU A 135 0.73 -13.84 -21.04
C LEU A 135 1.58 -13.20 -22.13
N SER A 136 1.82 -13.95 -23.20
CA SER A 136 2.31 -13.41 -24.45
C SER A 136 1.19 -12.68 -25.20
N GLU A 137 1.51 -11.68 -26.03
CA GLU A 137 0.52 -10.98 -26.88
C GLU A 137 -0.38 -11.96 -27.68
N TYR A 138 0.12 -13.15 -28.00
CA TYR A 138 -0.62 -14.20 -28.67
C TYR A 138 -1.78 -14.77 -27.83
N GLU A 139 -1.59 -14.92 -26.52
CA GLU A 139 -2.61 -15.47 -25.62
C GLU A 139 -3.73 -14.45 -25.36
N GLU A 140 -3.42 -13.15 -25.29
CA GLU A 140 -4.42 -12.06 -25.24
C GLU A 140 -5.27 -12.03 -26.53
N ILE A 141 -4.63 -12.18 -27.70
CA ILE A 141 -5.33 -12.29 -28.98
C ILE A 141 -6.22 -13.56 -29.05
N LEU A 142 -5.84 -14.63 -28.36
CA LEU A 142 -6.62 -15.86 -28.32
C LEU A 142 -7.84 -15.74 -27.41
N ALA A 143 -7.68 -15.15 -26.22
CA ALA A 143 -8.78 -14.96 -25.27
C ALA A 143 -9.86 -14.05 -25.85
N SER A 144 -9.48 -12.89 -26.41
CA SER A 144 -10.41 -12.02 -27.15
C SER A 144 -11.17 -12.74 -28.27
N LYS A 145 -10.51 -13.60 -29.04
CA LYS A 145 -11.18 -14.41 -30.08
C LYS A 145 -12.13 -15.46 -29.51
N LEU A 146 -11.86 -16.02 -28.33
CA LEU A 146 -12.73 -17.01 -27.71
C LEU A 146 -14.03 -16.37 -27.20
N LEU A 147 -13.93 -15.14 -26.67
CA LEU A 147 -15.09 -14.37 -26.23
C LEU A 147 -16.08 -14.06 -27.35
N ASP A 148 -15.57 -13.77 -28.56
CA ASP A 148 -16.41 -13.53 -29.74
C ASP A 148 -17.32 -14.72 -30.08
N TYR A 149 -16.91 -15.96 -29.74
CA TYR A 149 -17.65 -17.20 -30.04
C TYR A 149 -18.26 -17.85 -28.79
N ILE A 150 -18.37 -17.13 -27.69
CA ILE A 150 -18.85 -17.71 -26.43
C ILE A 150 -20.28 -18.25 -26.54
N LYS A 151 -21.10 -17.61 -27.39
CA LYS A 151 -22.46 -18.06 -27.68
C LYS A 151 -22.44 -19.47 -28.26
N GLU A 152 -21.70 -19.66 -29.35
CA GLU A 152 -21.58 -20.93 -30.04
C GLU A 152 -20.98 -22.02 -29.14
N MET A 153 -20.04 -21.67 -28.27
CA MET A 153 -19.42 -22.61 -27.32
C MET A 153 -20.40 -23.09 -26.26
N VAL A 154 -21.17 -22.18 -25.64
CA VAL A 154 -22.20 -22.52 -24.66
C VAL A 154 -23.32 -23.36 -25.28
N GLU A 155 -23.71 -23.04 -26.52
CA GLU A 155 -24.70 -23.81 -27.30
C GLU A 155 -24.23 -25.25 -27.53
N LEU A 156 -22.97 -25.44 -27.94
CA LEU A 156 -22.38 -26.76 -28.18
C LEU A 156 -22.25 -27.58 -26.90
N GLU A 157 -21.82 -26.97 -25.79
CA GLU A 157 -21.60 -27.66 -24.53
C GLU A 157 -22.91 -28.14 -23.89
N ASN A 158 -23.95 -27.31 -23.96
CA ASN A 158 -25.26 -27.60 -23.35
C ASN A 158 -26.25 -28.22 -24.33
N MET A 159 -25.84 -28.47 -25.58
CA MET A 159 -26.71 -28.96 -26.66
C MET A 159 -28.02 -28.17 -26.76
N CYS A 160 -27.93 -26.83 -26.67
CA CYS A 160 -29.07 -25.93 -26.64
C CYS A 160 -28.91 -24.78 -27.64
N GLU A 161 -30.01 -24.13 -28.04
CA GLU A 161 -29.98 -22.87 -28.79
C GLU A 161 -30.21 -21.69 -27.85
N ILE A 162 -29.37 -20.65 -27.92
CA ILE A 162 -29.48 -19.49 -27.03
C ILE A 162 -30.48 -18.51 -27.64
N ASP A 163 -31.65 -18.45 -26.99
CA ASP A 163 -32.79 -17.64 -27.38
C ASP A 163 -32.99 -16.54 -26.34
N VAL A 164 -33.05 -15.28 -26.79
CA VAL A 164 -33.11 -14.08 -25.92
C VAL A 164 -34.24 -14.15 -24.86
N ASP A 165 -35.30 -14.90 -25.14
CA ASP A 165 -36.48 -15.04 -24.30
C ASP A 165 -36.38 -16.19 -23.27
N SER A 166 -35.72 -17.31 -23.61
CA SER A 166 -35.73 -18.53 -22.78
C SER A 166 -34.36 -18.92 -22.21
N ARG A 167 -33.27 -18.56 -22.89
CA ARG A 167 -31.89 -18.93 -22.54
C ARG A 167 -30.95 -17.78 -22.89
N ARG A 168 -30.45 -17.05 -21.89
CA ARG A 168 -29.64 -15.83 -22.11
C ARG A 168 -28.26 -15.94 -21.47
N ILE A 169 -27.22 -15.56 -22.23
CA ILE A 169 -25.86 -15.37 -21.70
C ILE A 169 -25.74 -13.95 -21.15
N ILE A 170 -25.11 -13.82 -19.99
CA ILE A 170 -24.89 -12.55 -19.33
C ILE A 170 -23.43 -12.45 -18.93
N LEU A 171 -22.72 -11.50 -19.54
CA LEU A 171 -21.28 -11.30 -19.32
C LEU A 171 -20.98 -10.07 -18.46
N SER A 172 -22.00 -9.26 -18.13
CA SER A 172 -21.85 -8.04 -17.34
C SER A 172 -22.97 -7.87 -16.31
N ASP A 173 -22.68 -7.15 -15.22
CA ASP A 173 -23.67 -6.81 -14.19
C ASP A 173 -24.82 -5.92 -14.72
N GLU A 174 -24.58 -5.14 -15.77
CA GLU A 174 -25.58 -4.30 -16.41
C GLU A 174 -26.59 -5.15 -17.19
N ASP A 175 -26.09 -6.11 -17.97
CA ASP A 175 -26.92 -7.05 -18.72
C ASP A 175 -27.75 -7.95 -17.80
N LEU A 176 -27.21 -8.28 -16.62
CA LEU A 176 -27.91 -9.05 -15.59
C LEU A 176 -29.21 -8.39 -15.14
N LYS A 177 -29.18 -7.08 -14.89
CA LYS A 177 -30.36 -6.32 -14.44
C LYS A 177 -31.42 -6.21 -15.54
N ILE A 178 -30.98 -6.06 -16.79
CA ILE A 178 -31.87 -5.99 -17.95
C ILE A 178 -32.57 -7.33 -18.15
N ALA A 179 -31.80 -8.43 -18.15
CA ALA A 179 -32.33 -9.78 -18.31
C ALA A 179 -33.35 -10.16 -17.23
N LEU A 180 -33.08 -9.81 -15.96
CA LEU A 180 -34.02 -10.04 -14.86
C LEU A 180 -35.36 -9.30 -15.04
N SER A 181 -35.39 -8.22 -15.83
CA SER A 181 -36.61 -7.46 -16.09
C SER A 181 -37.42 -8.06 -17.25
N GLU A 182 -36.74 -8.54 -18.29
CA GLU A 182 -37.33 -8.94 -19.58
C GLU A 182 -37.69 -10.44 -19.68
N MET A 183 -37.03 -11.32 -18.92
CA MET A 183 -37.14 -12.77 -19.11
C MET A 183 -38.42 -13.38 -18.53
N GLU A 184 -38.93 -14.41 -19.21
CA GLU A 184 -40.13 -15.18 -18.84
C GLU A 184 -39.88 -16.11 -17.64
N GLU A 185 -40.95 -16.50 -16.94
CA GLU A 185 -40.87 -17.38 -15.76
C GLU A 185 -40.33 -18.77 -16.17
N GLY A 186 -39.29 -19.27 -15.49
CA GLY A 186 -38.69 -20.58 -15.79
C GLY A 186 -37.61 -20.60 -16.89
N SER A 187 -37.03 -19.45 -17.22
CA SER A 187 -35.94 -19.32 -18.19
C SER A 187 -34.54 -19.55 -17.57
N VAL A 188 -33.55 -19.83 -18.41
CA VAL A 188 -32.18 -20.21 -18.00
C VAL A 188 -31.19 -19.07 -18.24
N LEU A 189 -30.38 -18.78 -17.22
CA LEU A 189 -29.33 -17.77 -17.22
C LEU A 189 -27.96 -18.44 -17.24
N TYR A 190 -27.18 -18.16 -18.28
CA TYR A 190 -25.78 -18.55 -18.37
C TYR A 190 -24.91 -17.39 -17.91
N ILE A 191 -24.27 -17.54 -16.74
CA ILE A 191 -23.42 -16.51 -16.14
C ILE A 191 -21.99 -17.03 -15.91
N PRO A 192 -20.94 -16.23 -16.17
CA PRO A 192 -19.59 -16.49 -15.69
C PRO A 192 -19.54 -16.58 -14.16
N SER A 193 -18.55 -17.30 -13.64
CA SER A 193 -18.30 -17.43 -12.20
C SER A 193 -17.92 -16.10 -11.52
N PHE A 194 -17.30 -15.17 -12.25
CA PHE A 194 -16.87 -13.87 -11.73
C PHE A 194 -18.03 -12.88 -11.50
N ILE A 195 -19.23 -13.16 -12.03
CA ILE A 195 -20.41 -12.32 -11.79
C ILE A 195 -20.97 -12.59 -10.40
N LEU A 196 -20.89 -11.60 -9.53
CA LEU A 196 -21.33 -11.71 -8.14
C LEU A 196 -22.84 -11.53 -8.01
N LEU A 197 -23.53 -12.63 -7.67
CA LEU A 197 -24.95 -12.61 -7.35
C LEU A 197 -25.19 -12.01 -5.95
N THR A 198 -25.57 -10.72 -5.90
CA THR A 198 -26.01 -10.05 -4.67
C THR A 198 -27.33 -10.62 -4.15
N ASN A 199 -27.66 -10.34 -2.89
CA ASN A 199 -28.91 -10.84 -2.27
C ASN A 199 -30.17 -10.35 -3.00
N GLU A 200 -30.14 -9.13 -3.55
CA GLU A 200 -31.27 -8.58 -4.32
C GLU A 200 -31.48 -9.37 -5.61
N ILE A 201 -30.41 -9.68 -6.33
CA ILE A 201 -30.44 -10.46 -7.57
C ILE A 201 -30.93 -11.89 -7.30
N LYS A 202 -30.44 -12.52 -6.22
CA LYS A 202 -30.87 -13.87 -5.82
C LYS A 202 -32.37 -13.93 -5.53
N ASN A 203 -32.90 -12.94 -4.82
CA ASN A 203 -34.34 -12.85 -4.57
C ASN A 203 -35.14 -12.72 -5.87
N SER A 204 -34.68 -11.90 -6.82
CA SER A 204 -35.35 -11.77 -8.13
C SER A 204 -35.29 -13.05 -8.98
N ILE A 205 -34.19 -13.80 -8.90
CA ILE A 205 -34.02 -15.11 -9.54
C ILE A 205 -35.01 -16.13 -8.94
N GLU A 206 -35.15 -16.16 -7.62
CA GLU A 206 -36.07 -17.05 -6.91
C GLU A 206 -37.54 -16.71 -7.18
N GLU A 207 -37.90 -15.42 -7.19
CA GLU A 207 -39.27 -14.95 -7.47
C GLU A 207 -39.75 -15.35 -8.87
N ARG A 208 -38.85 -15.37 -9.86
CA ARG A 208 -39.15 -15.70 -11.27
C ARG A 208 -38.82 -17.15 -11.65
N LYS A 209 -38.39 -17.98 -10.69
CA LYS A 209 -37.96 -19.38 -10.89
C LYS A 209 -36.93 -19.54 -12.01
N LEU A 210 -35.95 -18.64 -12.09
CA LEU A 210 -34.90 -18.71 -13.11
C LEU A 210 -33.87 -19.78 -12.73
N GLU A 211 -33.43 -20.56 -13.71
CA GLU A 211 -32.33 -21.53 -13.53
C GLU A 211 -31.01 -20.86 -13.88
N VAL A 212 -29.99 -21.00 -13.03
CA VAL A 212 -28.67 -20.38 -13.24
C VAL A 212 -27.65 -21.46 -13.54
N VAL A 213 -27.03 -21.37 -14.72
CA VAL A 213 -25.94 -22.25 -15.17
C VAL A 213 -24.66 -21.44 -15.22
N THR A 214 -23.64 -21.91 -14.52
CA THR A 214 -22.32 -21.26 -14.52
C THR A 214 -21.54 -21.65 -15.77
N ILE A 215 -21.14 -20.66 -16.57
CA ILE A 215 -20.24 -20.86 -17.70
C ILE A 215 -18.83 -21.14 -17.15
N PRO A 216 -18.15 -22.18 -17.64
CA PRO A 216 -16.80 -22.51 -17.20
C PRO A 216 -15.76 -21.38 -17.34
N ASP A 217 -14.82 -21.34 -16.41
CA ASP A 217 -13.84 -20.25 -16.27
C ASP A 217 -12.80 -20.17 -17.40
N TYR A 218 -12.56 -21.26 -18.11
CA TYR A 218 -11.55 -21.32 -19.16
C TYR A 218 -11.88 -20.46 -20.40
N TYR A 219 -13.13 -19.98 -20.51
CA TYR A 219 -13.55 -19.02 -21.54
C TYR A 219 -13.23 -17.56 -21.15
N PHE A 220 -12.89 -17.28 -19.88
CA PHE A 220 -12.80 -15.92 -19.32
C PHE A 220 -11.43 -15.62 -18.70
N THR A 221 -10.38 -16.08 -19.36
CA THR A 221 -9.02 -16.04 -18.80
C THR A 221 -8.52 -14.62 -18.57
N GLU A 222 -9.02 -13.63 -19.34
CA GLU A 222 -8.69 -12.21 -19.17
C GLU A 222 -9.53 -11.57 -18.06
N GLU A 223 -10.83 -11.81 -18.01
CA GLU A 223 -11.76 -11.19 -17.05
C GLU A 223 -11.53 -11.67 -15.62
N LEU A 224 -11.26 -12.96 -15.42
CA LEU A 224 -10.90 -13.50 -14.09
C LEU A 224 -9.62 -12.85 -13.54
N ARG A 225 -8.74 -12.35 -14.42
CA ARG A 225 -7.51 -11.66 -14.03
C ARG A 225 -7.74 -10.18 -13.72
N GLU A 226 -8.66 -9.50 -14.41
CA GLU A 226 -9.07 -8.12 -14.05
C GLU A 226 -9.68 -8.05 -12.64
N VAL A 227 -10.41 -9.09 -12.24
CA VAL A 227 -11.03 -9.18 -10.91
C VAL A 227 -10.05 -9.68 -9.82
N ASN A 228 -8.75 -9.79 -10.15
CA ASN A 228 -7.67 -10.29 -9.26
C ASN A 228 -7.85 -11.75 -8.78
N GLU A 229 -8.52 -12.61 -9.54
CA GLU A 229 -8.66 -14.03 -9.18
C GLU A 229 -7.49 -14.92 -9.65
N LEU A 230 -6.52 -14.38 -10.43
CA LEU A 230 -5.31 -15.11 -10.92
C LEU A 230 -3.97 -14.33 -10.96
#